data_AF-A0A1X6PEV1-F1
#
_entry.id   AF-A0A1X6PEV1-F1
#
_cell.length_a   1.000
_cell.length_b   1.000
_cell.length_c   1.000
_cell.angle_alpha   90.00
_cell.angle_beta   90.00
_cell.angle_gamma   90.00
#
_symmetry.space_group_name_H-M   'P 1'
#
loop_
_entity.id
_entity.type
_entity.pdbx_description
1 polymer ?
#
loop_
_entity_poly.entity_id
_entity_poly.type
_entity_poly.pdbx_seq_one_letter_code
_entity_poly.pdbx_strand_id
1 'polypeptide(L)'
;MLQDEAINSYVHLLSQREQTWAAAEKQPTRLHFFNTFMFSTMIRNDKLAYSYEAVYRWSRHLNFKSYDAVFLPVNLGKIHWALGVAYPQRRHVDTYDSLGLVPTWIPACLLRWGRDDSTVHGHKRGKCT
;
A
#
# COMPACT_ATOMS: atom_id res chain seq x y z
N MET A 1 -18.58 -9.57 9.70
CA MET A 1 -17.56 -8.50 9.59
C MET A 1 -17.60 -7.93 8.20
N LEU A 2 -17.04 -6.73 7.99
CA LEU A 2 -17.06 -6.07 6.69
C LEU A 2 -16.35 -6.96 5.65
N GLN A 3 -16.98 -7.17 4.51
CA GLN A 3 -16.43 -7.96 3.41
C GLN A 3 -15.46 -7.13 2.57
N ASP A 4 -14.60 -7.80 1.80
CA ASP A 4 -13.61 -7.17 0.93
C ASP A 4 -14.23 -6.19 -0.06
N GLU A 5 -15.41 -6.50 -0.61
CA GLU A 5 -16.12 -5.68 -1.59
C GLU A 5 -16.47 -4.30 -1.04
N ALA A 6 -16.89 -4.23 0.22
CA ALA A 6 -17.27 -2.97 0.84
C ALA A 6 -16.04 -2.06 1.07
N ILE A 7 -14.91 -2.62 1.49
CA ILE A 7 -13.65 -1.86 1.63
C ILE A 7 -13.10 -1.45 0.27
N ASN A 8 -13.08 -2.36 -0.70
CA ASN A 8 -12.60 -2.06 -2.05
C ASN A 8 -13.46 -1.00 -2.75
N SER A 9 -14.77 -1.01 -2.54
CA SER A 9 -15.68 0.02 -3.02
C SER A 9 -15.33 1.39 -2.41
N TYR A 10 -15.06 1.43 -1.10
CA TYR A 10 -14.66 2.68 -0.44
C TYR A 10 -13.28 3.18 -0.89
N VAL A 11 -12.30 2.27 -1.02
CA VAL A 11 -10.98 2.57 -1.60
C VAL A 11 -11.09 3.15 -3.01
N HIS A 12 -12.02 2.65 -3.82
CA HIS A 12 -12.29 3.19 -5.14
C HIS A 12 -12.83 4.62 -5.08
N LEU A 13 -13.79 4.90 -4.19
CA LEU A 13 -14.32 6.26 -3.98
C LEU A 13 -13.24 7.24 -3.50
N LEU A 14 -12.35 6.83 -2.60
CA LEU A 14 -11.20 7.63 -2.18
C LEU A 14 -10.29 7.95 -3.38
N SER A 15 -9.99 6.95 -4.20
CA SER A 15 -9.16 7.12 -5.39
C SER A 15 -9.79 8.10 -6.40
N GLN A 16 -11.11 8.03 -6.62
CA GLN A 16 -11.84 8.96 -7.47
C GLN A 16 -11.84 10.39 -6.91
N ARG A 17 -11.99 10.54 -5.59
CA ARG A 17 -11.91 11.83 -4.91
C ARG A 17 -10.54 12.47 -5.13
N GLU A 18 -9.46 11.72 -4.91
CA GLU A 18 -8.10 12.23 -5.11
C GLU A 18 -7.83 12.66 -6.56
N GLN A 19 -8.33 11.92 -7.55
CA GLN A 19 -8.23 12.31 -8.95
C GLN A 19 -8.97 13.62 -9.25
N THR A 20 -10.15 13.79 -8.66
CA THR A 20 -10.96 15.00 -8.81
C THR A 20 -10.26 16.21 -8.20
N TRP A 21 -9.68 16.05 -7.00
CA TRP A 21 -8.92 17.10 -6.33
C TRP A 21 -7.62 17.44 -7.06
N ALA A 22 -6.93 16.43 -7.58
CA ALA A 22 -5.74 16.62 -8.40
C ALA A 22 -5.97 17.43 -9.68
N ALA A 23 -7.18 17.36 -10.25
CA ALA A 23 -7.55 18.18 -11.40
C ALA A 23 -7.88 19.64 -11.02
N ALA A 24 -8.30 19.89 -9.78
CA ALA A 24 -8.72 21.20 -9.30
C ALA A 24 -7.58 22.03 -8.67
N GLU A 25 -6.57 21.38 -8.08
CA GLU A 25 -5.51 22.03 -7.32
C GLU A 25 -4.14 22.08 -8.04
N LYS A 26 -3.32 23.10 -7.74
CA LYS A 26 -1.98 23.28 -8.34
C LYS A 26 -0.91 22.31 -7.80
N GLN A 27 -1.08 21.75 -6.60
CA GLN A 27 -0.14 20.81 -5.97
C GLN A 27 -0.88 19.75 -5.15
N PRO A 28 -1.49 18.74 -5.80
CA PRO A 28 -2.23 17.73 -5.07
C PRO A 28 -1.30 16.77 -4.32
N THR A 29 -1.73 16.39 -3.11
CA THR A 29 -1.10 15.30 -2.37
C THR A 29 -1.25 14.01 -3.18
N ARG A 30 -0.16 13.27 -3.38
CA ARG A 30 -0.14 12.06 -4.19
C ARG A 30 -0.36 10.84 -3.31
N LEU A 31 -1.59 10.34 -3.32
CA LEU A 31 -1.98 9.15 -2.57
C LEU A 31 -2.20 7.96 -3.52
N HIS A 32 -1.81 6.76 -3.10
CA HIS A 32 -2.17 5.52 -3.77
C HIS A 32 -2.89 4.57 -2.82
N PHE A 33 -3.96 3.94 -3.28
CA PHE A 33 -4.71 2.97 -2.50
C PHE A 33 -4.68 1.61 -3.20
N PHE A 34 -4.14 0.60 -2.52
CA PHE A 34 -4.29 -0.78 -2.96
C PHE A 34 -5.64 -1.34 -2.53
N ASN A 35 -6.12 -2.33 -3.27
CA ASN A 35 -7.24 -3.15 -2.84
C ASN A 35 -6.83 -4.11 -1.70
N THR A 36 -7.82 -4.73 -1.06
CA THR A 36 -7.62 -5.62 0.10
C THR A 36 -6.78 -6.87 -0.19
N PHE A 37 -6.64 -7.25 -1.46
CA PHE A 37 -5.94 -8.47 -1.86
C PHE A 37 -4.43 -8.30 -2.02
N MET A 38 -3.94 -7.07 -2.11
CA MET A 38 -2.51 -6.82 -2.29
C MET A 38 -1.71 -7.37 -1.09
N PHE A 39 -2.09 -6.98 0.13
CA PHE A 39 -1.38 -7.40 1.34
C PHE A 39 -1.53 -8.90 1.58
N SER A 40 -2.72 -9.47 1.39
CA SER A 40 -2.93 -10.92 1.54
C SER A 40 -2.09 -11.72 0.53
N THR A 41 -1.98 -11.26 -0.71
CA THR A 41 -1.12 -11.86 -1.74
C THR A 41 0.36 -11.82 -1.32
N MET A 42 0.81 -10.70 -0.74
CA MET A 42 2.18 -10.52 -0.26
C MET A 42 2.56 -11.55 0.83
N ILE A 43 1.61 -11.93 1.68
CA ILE A 43 1.83 -12.93 2.76
C ILE A 43 1.35 -14.34 2.39
N ARG A 44 1.07 -14.58 1.09
CA ARG A 44 0.59 -15.86 0.55
C ARG A 44 -0.73 -16.35 1.21
N ASN A 45 -1.70 -15.45 1.35
CA ASN A 45 -3.03 -15.69 1.91
C ASN A 45 -2.96 -16.29 3.33
N ASP A 46 -2.45 -15.52 4.28
CA ASP A 46 -2.37 -15.84 5.72
C ASP A 46 -1.42 -16.99 6.09
N LYS A 47 -0.57 -17.45 5.17
CA LYS A 47 0.51 -18.39 5.47
C LYS A 47 1.71 -17.75 6.18
N LEU A 48 1.65 -16.43 6.43
CA LEU A 48 2.71 -15.63 7.03
C LEU A 48 4.06 -15.77 6.29
N ALA A 49 4.01 -16.09 4.99
CA ALA A 49 5.17 -16.31 4.15
C ALA A 49 5.30 -15.14 3.18
N TYR A 50 6.09 -14.14 3.57
CA TYR A 50 6.36 -12.97 2.73
C TYR A 50 6.93 -13.38 1.37
N SER A 51 6.37 -12.81 0.29
CA SER A 51 6.82 -13.06 -1.07
C SER A 51 6.65 -11.84 -1.98
N TYR A 52 7.72 -11.08 -2.20
CA TYR A 52 7.71 -9.95 -3.13
C TYR A 52 7.31 -10.36 -4.56
N GLU A 53 7.76 -11.52 -5.05
CA GLU A 53 7.42 -12.04 -6.38
C GLU A 53 5.89 -12.12 -6.61
N ALA A 54 5.12 -12.44 -5.57
CA ALA A 54 3.67 -12.54 -5.63
C ALA A 54 3.01 -11.19 -5.92
N VAL A 55 3.65 -10.12 -5.46
CA VAL A 55 3.16 -8.74 -5.58
C VAL A 55 3.98 -7.89 -6.56
N TYR A 56 5.01 -8.45 -7.22
CA TYR A 56 5.87 -7.74 -8.16
C TYR A 56 5.07 -6.96 -9.22
N ARG A 57 4.02 -7.58 -9.77
CA ARG A 57 3.21 -6.99 -10.85
C ARG A 57 2.25 -5.92 -10.34
N TRP A 58 1.91 -5.92 -9.05
CA TRP A 58 0.96 -4.99 -8.45
C TRP A 58 1.47 -3.56 -8.46
N SER A 59 2.76 -3.37 -8.26
CA SER A 59 3.44 -2.07 -8.21
C SER A 59 4.26 -1.77 -9.46
N ARG A 60 4.24 -2.62 -10.49
CA ARG A 60 5.07 -2.44 -11.71
C ARG A 60 4.88 -1.08 -12.40
N HIS A 61 3.66 -0.55 -12.38
CA HIS A 61 3.32 0.74 -12.98
C HIS A 61 3.14 1.84 -11.94
N LEU A 62 3.40 1.53 -10.66
CA LEU A 62 3.38 2.48 -9.57
C LEU A 62 4.76 3.15 -9.49
N ASN A 63 4.83 4.46 -9.73
CA ASN A 63 6.01 5.23 -9.36
C ASN A 63 6.02 5.43 -7.83
N PHE A 64 6.36 4.38 -7.09
CA PHE A 64 6.25 4.29 -5.62
C PHE A 64 6.85 5.50 -4.92
N LYS A 65 8.07 5.92 -5.29
CA LYS A 65 8.79 7.04 -4.68
C LYS A 65 8.12 8.41 -4.88
N SER A 66 7.21 8.51 -5.85
CA SER A 66 6.53 9.76 -6.17
C SER A 66 5.23 9.98 -5.39
N TYR A 67 4.79 8.99 -4.60
CA TYR A 67 3.64 9.12 -3.72
C TYR A 67 4.05 9.61 -2.33
N ASP A 68 3.20 10.43 -1.72
CA ASP A 68 3.35 10.89 -0.34
C ASP A 68 2.98 9.78 0.64
N ALA A 69 1.90 9.03 0.32
CA ALA A 69 1.47 7.86 1.07
C ALA A 69 0.85 6.79 0.17
N VAL A 70 1.08 5.54 0.54
CA VAL A 70 0.52 4.34 -0.10
C VAL A 70 -0.23 3.53 0.95
N PHE A 71 -1.53 3.34 0.73
CA PHE A 71 -2.45 2.70 1.66
C PHE A 71 -2.69 1.24 1.30
N LEU A 72 -2.61 0.38 2.32
CA LEU A 72 -2.75 -1.07 2.20
C LEU A 72 -3.75 -1.56 3.26
N PRO A 73 -5.02 -1.82 2.89
CA PRO A 73 -5.95 -2.48 3.78
C PRO A 73 -5.43 -3.88 4.16
N VAL A 74 -5.50 -4.22 5.44
CA VAL A 74 -5.03 -5.51 5.97
C VAL A 74 -6.19 -6.25 6.61
N ASN A 75 -6.54 -7.38 6.01
CA ASN A 75 -7.53 -8.31 6.57
C ASN A 75 -6.82 -9.32 7.47
N LEU A 76 -7.05 -9.25 8.78
CA LEU A 76 -6.45 -10.15 9.76
C LEU A 76 -7.41 -11.29 10.05
N GLY A 77 -7.12 -12.46 9.47
CA GLY A 77 -7.84 -13.71 9.74
C GLY A 77 -9.33 -13.66 9.39
N LYS A 78 -9.77 -12.75 8.51
CA LYS A 78 -11.19 -12.48 8.18
C LYS A 78 -12.03 -12.04 9.38
N ILE A 79 -11.37 -11.69 10.48
CA ILE A 79 -11.99 -11.35 11.76
C ILE A 79 -11.59 -9.96 12.25
N HIS A 80 -10.75 -9.23 11.52
CA HIS A 80 -10.36 -7.87 11.90
C HIS A 80 -9.75 -7.11 10.72
N TRP A 81 -9.98 -5.80 10.67
CA TRP A 81 -9.43 -4.92 9.65
C TRP A 81 -8.46 -3.93 10.29
N ALA A 82 -7.25 -3.87 9.74
CA ALA A 82 -6.26 -2.86 10.04
C ALA A 82 -5.85 -2.14 8.75
N LEU A 83 -5.10 -1.05 8.88
CA LEU A 83 -4.59 -0.28 7.76
C LEU A 83 -3.08 -0.12 7.88
N GLY A 84 -2.35 -0.59 6.88
CA GLY A 84 -0.95 -0.26 6.67
C GLY A 84 -0.82 0.99 5.80
N VAL A 85 0.10 1.87 6.16
CA VAL A 85 0.44 3.04 5.34
C VAL A 85 1.95 3.10 5.17
N ALA A 86 2.42 3.05 3.93
CA ALA A 86 3.81 3.29 3.59
C ALA A 86 4.00 4.74 3.15
N TYR A 87 5.02 5.40 3.69
CA TYR A 87 5.43 6.76 3.34
C TYR A 87 6.78 6.72 2.61
N PRO A 88 6.80 6.62 1.27
CA PRO A 88 8.04 6.40 0.50
C PRO A 88 9.08 7.50 0.71
N GLN A 89 8.63 8.76 0.75
CA GLN A 89 9.49 9.93 0.92
C GLN A 89 10.10 10.00 2.33
N ARG A 90 9.35 9.55 3.36
CA ARG A 90 9.78 9.53 4.76
C ARG A 90 10.52 8.26 5.14
N ARG A 91 10.52 7.24 4.27
CA ARG A 91 11.03 5.88 4.53
C ARG A 91 10.45 5.28 5.82
N HIS A 92 9.16 5.50 6.02
CA HIS A 92 8.45 5.16 7.23
C HIS A 92 7.20 4.34 6.90
N VAL A 93 6.76 3.50 7.83
CA VAL A 93 5.46 2.84 7.75
C VAL A 93 4.70 3.04 9.05
N ASP A 94 3.41 3.31 8.93
CA ASP A 94 2.48 3.30 10.05
C ASP A 94 1.47 2.17 9.89
N THR A 95 0.98 1.71 11.02
CA THR A 95 -0.13 0.76 11.09
C THR A 95 -1.21 1.31 12.01
N TYR A 96 -2.43 1.37 11.50
CA TYR A 96 -3.59 1.88 12.23
C TYR A 96 -4.52 0.71 12.53
N ASP A 97 -4.85 0.57 13.81
CA ASP A 97 -5.67 -0.51 14.33
C ASP A 97 -6.63 0.03 15.38
N SER A 98 -7.93 -0.15 15.17
CA SER A 98 -8.98 0.26 16.10
C SER A 98 -8.99 -0.55 17.40
N LEU A 99 -8.40 -1.75 17.41
CA LEU A 99 -8.26 -2.61 18.59
C LEU A 99 -6.88 -2.47 19.26
N GLY A 100 -5.92 -1.82 18.60
CA GLY A 100 -4.56 -1.66 19.10
C GLY A 100 -3.76 -2.97 19.19
N LEU A 101 -4.13 -3.99 18.41
CA LEU A 101 -3.58 -5.34 18.46
C LEU A 101 -2.73 -5.71 17.23
N VAL A 102 -2.28 -4.73 16.44
CA VAL A 102 -1.50 -5.01 15.22
C VAL A 102 -0.25 -5.81 15.55
N PRO A 103 -0.12 -7.02 14.98
CA PRO A 103 1.10 -7.81 15.11
C PRO A 103 2.32 -7.10 14.50
N THR A 104 3.47 -7.21 15.16
CA THR A 104 4.74 -6.59 14.74
C THR A 104 5.24 -7.06 13.37
N TRP A 105 4.78 -8.22 12.89
CA TRP A 105 5.16 -8.72 11.57
C TRP A 105 4.52 -7.91 10.42
N ILE A 106 3.39 -7.23 10.63
CA ILE A 106 2.73 -6.40 9.61
C ILE A 106 3.61 -5.22 9.17
N PRO A 107 4.04 -4.32 10.08
CA PRO A 107 4.93 -3.23 9.68
C PRO A 107 6.27 -3.76 9.14
N ALA A 108 6.78 -4.89 9.65
CA ALA A 108 7.98 -5.51 9.11
C ALA A 108 7.81 -5.97 7.65
N CYS A 109 6.66 -6.58 7.30
CA CYS A 109 6.32 -6.94 5.92
C CYS A 109 6.21 -5.71 5.02
N LEU A 110 5.56 -4.63 5.49
CA LEU A 110 5.42 -3.39 4.73
C LEU A 110 6.78 -2.71 4.47
N LEU A 111 7.64 -2.66 5.48
CA LEU A 111 9.01 -2.14 5.34
C LEU A 111 9.82 -2.95 4.32
N ARG A 112 9.72 -4.29 4.41
CA ARG A 112 10.40 -5.19 3.48
C ARG A 112 9.90 -5.00 2.06
N TRP A 113 8.58 -4.93 1.86
CA TRP A 113 7.99 -4.65 0.55
C TRP A 113 8.43 -3.30 -0.01
N GLY A 114 8.35 -2.22 0.76
CA GLY A 114 8.77 -0.89 0.30
C GLY A 114 10.25 -0.85 -0.11
N ARG A 115 11.11 -1.62 0.57
CA ARG A 115 12.54 -1.77 0.21
C ARG A 115 12.73 -2.57 -1.07
N ASP A 116 12.08 -3.72 -1.19
CA ASP A 116 12.16 -4.58 -2.38
C ASP A 116 11.62 -3.83 -3.60
N ASP A 117 10.49 -3.15 -3.46
CA ASP A 117 9.86 -2.36 -4.52
C ASP A 117 10.73 -1.20 -5.01
N SER A 118 11.33 -0.47 -4.06
CA SER A 118 12.25 0.62 -4.36
C SER A 118 13.53 0.16 -5.05
N THR A 119 13.94 -1.10 -4.85
CA THR A 119 15.14 -1.70 -5.44
C THR A 119 14.85 -2.20 -6.85
N VAL A 120 13.70 -2.88 -7.03
CA VAL A 120 13.33 -3.54 -8.29
C VAL A 120 12.76 -2.55 -9.31
N HIS A 121 11.79 -1.72 -8.92
CA HIS A 121 11.12 -0.77 -9.82
C HIS A 121 11.79 0.62 -9.82
N GLY A 122 13.01 0.72 -9.30
CA GLY A 122 13.80 1.95 -9.28
C GLY A 122 14.23 2.46 -10.67
N HIS A 123 13.28 2.95 -11.48
CA HIS A 123 13.53 3.75 -12.70
C HIS A 123 13.50 5.26 -12.34
N LYS A 124 14.44 6.15 -12.71
CA LYS A 124 15.74 6.11 -13.39
C LYS A 124 16.76 6.91 -12.55
N ARG A 125 18.05 6.51 -12.55
CA ARG A 125 19.16 7.49 -12.55
C ARG A 125 18.96 8.33 -13.82
N GLY A 126 18.67 9.62 -13.68
CA GLY A 126 18.60 10.52 -14.82
C GLY A 126 19.85 10.36 -15.68
N LYS A 127 19.68 10.18 -17.00
CA LYS A 127 20.77 10.43 -17.93
C LYS A 127 21.07 11.92 -17.83
N CYS A 128 22.30 12.26 -17.47
CA CYS A 128 22.85 13.56 -17.84
C CYS A 128 22.93 13.57 -19.37
N THR A 129 22.09 14.38 -20.00
CA THR A 129 22.22 14.86 -21.37
C THR A 129 22.06 16.36 -21.32
#